data_AF-A0A095X9M0-F1
#
_entry.id   AF-A0A095X9M0-F1
#
_cell.length_a   1.000
_cell.length_b   1.000
_cell.length_c   1.000
_cell.angle_alpha   90.00
_cell.angle_beta   90.00
_cell.angle_gamma   90.00
#
_symmetry.space_group_name_H-M   'P 1'
#
loop_
_entity.id
_entity.type
_entity.pdbx_description
1 polymer ?
#
loop_
_entity_poly.entity_id
_entity_poly.type
_entity_poly.pdbx_seq_one_letter_code
_entity_poly.pdbx_strand_id
1 'polypeptide(L)'
;MNIGEGDETERNADQFASYFLVPGPTLYEKVDKIGRDNLDIENIIKLEQYFGVSHKAMLYRLVDEGFIDFQTAKYMEYGVVSIAARLGYDTSIYYPSSPDKKMGVLGYYISSADKLLDSGLISRGKYEELLLDAFRDDIVYGMNEGEARLD
;
A
#
# COMPACT_ATOMS: atom_id res chain seq x y z
N MET A 1 3.39 -9.01 17.75
CA MET A 1 2.61 -8.54 16.59
C MET A 1 3.12 -9.35 15.41
N ASN A 2 2.26 -9.95 14.59
CA ASN A 2 2.72 -10.58 13.35
C ASN A 2 2.39 -9.62 12.21
N ILE A 3 3.33 -9.43 11.28
CA ILE A 3 2.94 -8.98 9.95
C ILE A 3 2.22 -10.14 9.30
N GLY A 4 1.08 -9.82 8.69
CA GLY A 4 0.34 -10.75 7.86
C GLY A 4 -0.53 -11.71 8.65
N GLU A 5 -1.55 -12.19 7.97
CA GLU A 5 -2.32 -13.39 8.31
C GLU A 5 -2.01 -14.42 7.23
N GLY A 6 -1.99 -15.71 7.59
CA GLY A 6 -1.75 -16.78 6.62
C GLY A 6 -0.43 -17.54 6.78
N ASP A 7 0.01 -18.17 5.69
CA ASP A 7 1.12 -19.14 5.67
C ASP A 7 2.51 -18.48 5.73
N GLU A 8 3.57 -19.29 5.78
CA GLU A 8 4.95 -18.79 5.89
C GLU A 8 5.35 -17.91 4.69
N THR A 9 4.83 -18.22 3.49
CA THR A 9 5.12 -17.45 2.28
C THR A 9 4.47 -16.07 2.34
N GLU A 10 3.20 -16.00 2.76
CA GLU A 10 2.48 -14.73 2.92
C GLU A 10 3.15 -13.84 3.96
N ARG A 11 3.58 -14.42 5.09
CA ARG A 11 4.33 -13.68 6.13
C ARG A 11 5.66 -13.15 5.63
N ASN A 12 6.41 -13.97 4.89
CA ASN A 12 7.69 -13.55 4.29
C ASN A 12 7.48 -12.45 3.24
N ALA A 13 6.41 -12.55 2.45
CA ALA A 13 6.06 -11.54 1.44
C ALA A 13 5.70 -10.21 2.09
N ASP A 14 4.86 -10.23 3.12
CA ASP A 14 4.49 -9.00 3.82
C ASP A 14 5.67 -8.41 4.60
N GLN A 15 6.54 -9.25 5.18
CA GLN A 15 7.78 -8.78 5.79
C GLN A 15 8.66 -8.09 4.74
N PHE A 16 8.89 -8.73 3.59
CA PHE A 16 9.61 -8.12 2.47
C PHE A 16 9.00 -6.76 2.06
N ALA A 17 7.68 -6.70 1.88
CA ALA A 17 6.98 -5.48 1.52
C ALA A 17 7.19 -4.37 2.56
N SER A 18 7.19 -4.71 3.86
CA SER A 18 7.41 -3.73 4.93
C SER A 18 8.80 -3.09 4.89
N TYR A 19 9.85 -3.88 4.58
CA TYR A 19 11.22 -3.37 4.42
C TYR A 19 11.39 -2.58 3.12
N PHE A 20 10.68 -2.97 2.06
CA PHE A 20 10.68 -2.28 0.80
C PHE A 20 10.02 -0.90 0.90
N LEU A 21 8.86 -0.81 1.56
CA LEU A 21 8.11 0.43 1.74
C LEU A 21 8.70 1.34 2.83
N VAL A 22 9.31 0.75 3.87
CA VAL A 22 9.95 1.45 4.98
C VAL A 22 11.42 1.05 5.09
N PRO A 23 12.29 1.61 4.22
CA PRO A 23 13.71 1.29 4.22
C PRO A 23 14.35 1.62 5.56
N GLY A 24 15.10 0.66 6.11
CA GLY A 24 15.80 0.79 7.40
C GLY A 24 16.56 2.12 7.53
N PRO A 25 17.55 2.43 6.66
CA PRO A 25 18.37 3.64 6.81
C PRO A 25 17.55 4.93 6.96
N THR A 26 16.49 5.08 6.16
CA THR A 26 15.59 6.25 6.23
C THR A 26 14.77 6.26 7.51
N LEU A 27 14.30 5.09 7.97
CA LEU A 27 13.58 4.96 9.24
C LEU A 27 14.48 5.35 10.43
N TYR A 28 15.70 4.82 10.49
CA TYR A 28 16.70 5.17 11.53
C TYR A 28 16.94 6.68 11.56
N GLU A 29 17.22 7.30 10.41
CA GLU A 29 17.46 8.75 10.32
C GLU A 29 16.26 9.56 10.85
N LYS A 30 15.04 9.17 10.50
CA LYS A 30 13.82 9.87 10.94
C LYS A 30 13.58 9.69 12.44
N VAL A 31 13.75 8.47 12.96
CA VAL A 31 13.60 8.19 14.40
C VAL A 31 14.65 8.94 15.20
N ASP A 32 15.90 8.98 14.76
CA ASP A 32 16.96 9.71 15.47
C ASP A 32 16.71 11.22 15.49
N LYS A 33 16.12 11.78 14.42
CA LYS A 33 15.68 13.19 14.38
C LYS A 33 14.53 13.50 15.34
N ILE A 34 13.63 12.55 15.56
CA ILE A 34 12.52 12.67 16.52
C ILE A 34 13.03 12.47 17.96
N GLY A 35 14.01 11.57 18.13
CA GLY A 35 14.44 11.04 19.42
C GLY A 35 13.60 9.82 19.80
N ARG A 36 14.26 8.71 20.16
CA ARG A 36 13.59 7.43 20.48
C ARG A 36 12.57 7.56 21.62
N ASP A 37 12.88 8.36 22.64
CA ASP A 37 11.98 8.60 23.78
C ASP A 37 10.74 9.43 23.42
N ASN A 38 10.71 10.02 22.23
CA ASN A 38 9.61 10.86 21.73
C ASN A 38 8.74 10.14 20.67
N LEU A 39 8.85 8.82 20.54
CA LEU A 39 7.98 8.03 19.65
C LEU A 39 6.57 7.84 20.23
N ASP A 40 5.87 8.95 20.42
CA ASP A 40 4.45 8.97 20.70
C ASP A 40 3.61 8.72 19.44
N ILE A 41 2.30 8.54 19.63
CA ILE A 41 1.37 8.25 18.55
C ILE A 41 1.35 9.34 17.46
N GLU A 42 1.57 10.62 17.82
CA GLU A 42 1.58 11.71 16.86
C GLU A 42 2.82 11.65 15.96
N ASN A 43 3.99 11.33 16.52
CA ASN A 43 5.21 11.15 15.74
C ASN A 43 5.20 9.86 14.92
N ILE A 44 4.56 8.79 15.39
CA ILE A 44 4.33 7.57 14.61
C ILE A 44 3.43 7.87 13.41
N ILE A 45 2.35 8.64 13.60
CA ILE A 45 1.47 9.09 12.51
C ILE A 45 2.24 9.94 11.50
N LYS A 46 3.19 10.77 11.92
CA LYS A 46 4.04 11.51 10.97
C LYS A 46 4.92 10.58 10.14
N LEU A 47 5.45 9.50 10.74
CA LEU A 47 6.27 8.51 10.03
C LEU A 47 5.46 7.73 9.00
N GLU A 48 4.30 7.19 9.37
CA GLU A 48 3.49 6.40 8.44
C GLU A 48 2.95 7.24 7.28
N GLN A 49 2.61 8.51 7.53
CA GLN A 49 2.21 9.46 6.48
C GLN A 49 3.38 9.79 5.54
N TYR A 50 4.60 9.91 6.08
CA TYR A 50 5.80 10.11 5.27
C TYR A 50 6.10 8.92 4.36
N PHE A 51 5.98 7.69 4.88
CA PHE A 51 6.23 6.48 4.09
C PHE A 51 5.02 6.04 3.24
N GLY A 52 3.83 6.58 3.49
CA GLY A 52 2.60 6.21 2.79
C GLY A 52 2.16 4.77 3.12
N VAL A 53 2.34 4.33 4.36
CA VAL A 53 1.99 2.97 4.80
C VAL A 53 0.90 2.98 5.85
N SER A 54 0.22 1.84 6.03
CA SER A 54 -0.79 1.70 7.08
C SER A 54 -0.17 1.79 8.49
N HIS A 55 -0.99 2.19 9.46
CA HIS A 55 -0.56 2.28 10.86
C HIS A 55 0.02 0.98 11.41
N LYS A 56 -0.63 -0.15 11.09
CA LYS A 56 -0.18 -1.48 11.52
C LYS A 56 1.20 -1.83 10.94
N ALA A 57 1.46 -1.49 9.68
CA ALA A 57 2.76 -1.72 9.05
C ALA A 57 3.86 -0.88 9.72
N MET A 58 3.57 0.38 10.07
CA MET A 58 4.52 1.24 10.77
C MET A 58 4.82 0.74 12.18
N LEU A 59 3.80 0.39 12.97
CA LEU A 59 3.98 -0.18 14.31
C LEU A 59 4.82 -1.46 14.27
N TYR A 60 4.57 -2.35 13.31
CA TYR A 60 5.41 -3.52 13.17
C TYR A 60 6.86 -3.16 12.88
N ARG A 61 7.13 -2.27 11.91
CA ARG A 61 8.50 -1.89 11.57
C ARG A 61 9.24 -1.28 12.76
N LEU A 62 8.55 -0.49 13.57
CA LEU A 62 9.12 0.08 14.80
C LEU A 62 9.41 -0.99 15.86
N VAL A 63 8.55 -2.01 15.99
CA VAL A 63 8.78 -3.14 16.91
C VAL A 63 9.93 -4.04 16.42
N ASP A 64 9.96 -4.36 15.13
CA ASP A 64 10.93 -5.25 14.49
C ASP A 64 12.36 -4.67 14.56
N GLU A 65 12.49 -3.34 14.40
CA GLU A 65 13.76 -2.62 14.57
C GLU A 65 14.08 -2.29 16.05
N GLY A 66 13.19 -2.63 16.99
CA GLY A 66 13.39 -2.43 18.43
C GLY A 66 13.33 -0.97 18.88
N PHE A 67 12.65 -0.10 18.13
CA PHE A 67 12.42 1.30 18.53
C PHE A 67 11.34 1.44 19.60
N ILE A 68 10.33 0.55 19.58
CA ILE A 68 9.29 0.45 20.60
C ILE A 68 9.08 -1.03 20.96
N ASP A 69 8.62 -1.30 22.18
CA ASP A 69 8.22 -2.65 22.56
C ASP A 69 6.80 -2.99 22.10
N PHE A 70 6.47 -4.29 22.13
CA PHE A 70 5.17 -4.79 21.70
C PHE A 70 3.98 -4.27 22.52
N GLN A 71 4.13 -4.06 23.83
CA GLN A 71 3.05 -3.54 24.67
C GLN A 71 2.78 -2.08 24.32
N THR A 72 3.83 -1.27 24.19
CA THR A 72 3.75 0.12 23.75
C THR A 72 3.03 0.22 22.41
N ALA A 73 3.42 -0.60 21.42
CA ALA A 73 2.77 -0.63 20.12
C ALA A 73 1.27 -1.00 20.21
N LYS A 74 0.90 -1.98 21.05
CA LYS A 74 -0.49 -2.40 21.27
C LYS A 74 -1.35 -1.27 21.85
N TYR A 75 -0.81 -0.44 22.74
CA TYR A 75 -1.53 0.72 23.27
C TYR A 75 -1.79 1.80 22.21
N MET A 76 -0.98 1.85 21.16
CA MET A 76 -1.04 2.84 20.10
C MET A 76 -1.92 2.42 18.91
N GLU A 77 -2.44 1.18 18.87
CA GLU A 77 -3.26 0.67 17.75
C GLU A 77 -4.60 1.42 17.57
N TYR A 78 -5.06 2.17 18.58
CA TYR A 78 -6.40 2.76 18.61
C TYR A 78 -6.39 4.29 18.52
N GLY A 79 -7.47 4.86 17.97
CA GLY A 79 -7.65 6.31 17.89
C GLY A 79 -6.84 7.01 16.79
N VAL A 80 -6.14 6.25 15.96
CA VAL A 80 -5.22 6.76 14.93
C VAL A 80 -5.92 7.70 13.96
N VAL A 81 -7.10 7.33 13.45
CA VAL A 81 -7.85 8.13 12.47
C VAL A 81 -8.20 9.52 13.01
N SER A 82 -8.68 9.59 14.25
CA SER A 82 -9.09 10.88 14.84
C SER A 82 -7.88 11.76 15.16
N ILE A 83 -6.76 11.16 15.55
CA ILE A 83 -5.50 11.88 15.79
C ILE A 83 -4.93 12.39 14.46
N ALA A 84 -4.86 11.54 13.43
CA ALA A 84 -4.38 11.91 12.11
C ALA A 84 -5.21 13.05 11.49
N ALA A 85 -6.54 12.98 11.60
CA ALA A 85 -7.43 14.06 11.19
C ALA A 85 -7.16 15.37 11.96
N ARG A 86 -6.95 15.29 13.28
CA ARG A 86 -6.62 16.46 14.12
C ARG A 86 -5.27 17.09 13.75
N LEU A 87 -4.32 16.27 13.30
CA LEU A 87 -3.02 16.72 12.79
C LEU A 87 -3.09 17.29 11.35
N GLY A 88 -4.25 17.21 10.69
CA GLY A 88 -4.49 17.76 9.36
C GLY A 88 -4.08 16.82 8.21
N TYR A 89 -3.91 15.53 8.47
CA TYR A 89 -3.60 14.54 7.43
C TYR A 89 -4.86 14.06 6.71
N ASP A 90 -4.67 13.67 5.44
CA ASP A 90 -5.65 12.85 4.74
C ASP A 90 -5.74 11.47 5.40
N THR A 91 -6.96 11.02 5.69
CA THR A 91 -7.20 9.77 6.42
C THR A 91 -7.45 8.58 5.51
N SER A 92 -7.36 8.75 4.18
CA SER A 92 -7.68 7.69 3.23
C SER A 92 -6.81 6.44 3.42
N ILE A 93 -5.55 6.59 3.88
CA ILE A 93 -4.63 5.46 4.12
C ILE A 93 -5.08 4.50 5.24
N TYR A 94 -6.04 4.91 6.09
CA TYR A 94 -6.59 4.10 7.17
C TYR A 94 -7.83 3.31 6.77
N TYR A 95 -8.39 3.59 5.60
CA TYR A 95 -9.58 2.94 5.10
C TYR A 95 -9.23 2.01 3.94
N PRO A 96 -9.99 0.93 3.73
CA PRO A 96 -9.90 0.17 2.50
C PRO A 96 -10.12 1.11 1.31
N SER A 97 -9.31 0.95 0.26
CA SER A 97 -9.55 1.67 -1.00
C SER A 97 -10.99 1.48 -1.46
N SER A 98 -11.62 2.55 -1.95
CA SER A 98 -12.91 2.43 -2.63
C SER A 98 -12.79 1.42 -3.78
N PRO A 99 -13.84 0.66 -4.12
CA PRO A 99 -13.81 -0.31 -5.21
C PRO A 99 -13.23 0.29 -6.50
N ASP A 100 -13.57 1.54 -6.80
CA ASP A 100 -13.11 2.26 -8.00
C ASP A 100 -11.61 2.61 -7.98
N LYS A 101 -11.01 2.74 -6.79
CA LYS A 101 -9.55 2.94 -6.63
C LYS A 101 -8.75 1.64 -6.60
N LYS A 102 -9.41 0.47 -6.60
CA LYS A 102 -8.73 -0.85 -6.62
C LYS A 102 -8.29 -1.27 -8.02
N MET A 103 -8.73 -0.56 -9.05
CA MET A 103 -8.51 -0.91 -10.46
C MET A 103 -7.50 0.06 -11.05
N GLY A 104 -6.21 -0.22 -10.83
CA GLY A 104 -5.12 0.58 -11.37
C GLY A 104 -4.09 -0.32 -12.04
N VAL A 105 -3.87 -0.14 -13.34
CA VAL A 105 -2.77 -0.79 -14.06
C VAL A 105 -1.74 0.25 -14.48
N LEU A 106 -0.46 -0.13 -14.39
CA LEU A 106 0.62 0.64 -14.98
C LEU A 106 0.45 0.67 -16.50
N GLY A 107 0.48 1.85 -17.11
CA GLY A 107 0.37 1.98 -18.58
C GLY A 107 1.40 1.14 -19.34
N TYR A 108 2.58 0.90 -18.73
CA TYR A 108 3.60 0.02 -19.31
C TYR A 108 3.14 -1.44 -19.48
N TYR A 109 2.29 -1.95 -18.59
CA TYR A 109 1.74 -3.31 -18.69
C TYR A 109 0.96 -3.47 -19.99
N ILE A 110 0.06 -2.53 -20.28
CA ILE A 110 -0.75 -2.51 -21.51
C ILE A 110 0.16 -2.46 -22.73
N SER A 111 1.11 -1.52 -22.75
CA SER A 111 2.05 -1.39 -23.88
C SER A 111 2.91 -2.63 -24.09
N SER A 112 3.14 -3.43 -23.04
CA SER A 112 3.88 -4.69 -23.14
C SER A 112 3.00 -5.79 -23.71
N ALA A 113 1.74 -5.88 -23.29
CA ALA A 113 0.76 -6.80 -23.87
C ALA A 113 0.55 -6.52 -25.37
N ASP A 114 0.45 -5.26 -25.77
CA ASP A 114 0.35 -4.86 -27.18
C ASP A 114 1.55 -5.35 -27.99
N LYS A 115 2.78 -5.10 -27.51
CA LYS A 115 4.01 -5.56 -28.17
C LYS A 115 4.06 -7.08 -28.30
N LEU A 116 3.60 -7.82 -27.30
CA LEU A 116 3.55 -9.28 -27.35
C LEU A 116 2.56 -9.77 -28.40
N LEU A 117 1.40 -9.11 -28.53
CA LEU A 117 0.42 -9.42 -29.56
C LEU A 117 0.93 -9.07 -30.96
N ASP A 118 1.47 -7.86 -31.13
CA ASP A 118 2.00 -7.35 -32.41
C ASP A 118 3.17 -8.19 -32.93
N SER A 119 4.00 -8.72 -32.03
CA SER A 119 5.10 -9.63 -32.37
C SER A 119 4.65 -11.08 -32.59
N GLY A 120 3.35 -11.39 -32.42
CA GLY A 120 2.80 -12.73 -32.59
C GLY A 120 3.25 -13.74 -31.52
N LEU A 121 3.78 -13.27 -30.39
CA LEU A 121 4.25 -14.12 -29.29
C LEU A 121 3.09 -14.65 -28.44
N ILE A 122 1.95 -13.95 -28.45
CA ILE A 122 0.71 -14.37 -27.78
C ILE A 122 -0.46 -14.35 -28.76
N SER A 123 -1.48 -15.15 -28.46
CA SER A 123 -2.73 -15.11 -29.20
C SER A 123 -3.61 -13.93 -28.76
N ARG A 124 -4.59 -13.56 -29.58
CA ARG A 124 -5.60 -12.56 -29.21
C ARG A 124 -6.34 -12.92 -27.92
N GLY A 125 -6.71 -14.18 -27.73
CA GLY A 125 -7.37 -14.61 -26.49
C GLY A 125 -6.49 -14.41 -25.26
N LYS A 126 -5.17 -14.65 -25.38
CA LYS A 126 -4.24 -14.41 -24.28
C LYS A 126 -4.02 -12.91 -24.02
N TYR A 127 -4.03 -12.10 -25.06
CA TYR A 127 -4.00 -10.64 -24.93
C TYR A 127 -5.23 -10.11 -24.17
N GLU A 128 -6.42 -10.56 -24.55
CA GLU A 128 -7.67 -10.18 -23.87
C GLU A 128 -7.67 -10.61 -22.39
N GLU A 129 -7.17 -11.82 -22.09
CA GLU A 129 -6.97 -12.28 -20.70
C GLU A 129 -6.06 -11.35 -19.89
N LEU A 130 -4.89 -10.98 -20.44
CA LEU A 130 -3.95 -10.06 -19.76
C LEU A 130 -4.58 -8.69 -19.51
N LEU A 131 -5.40 -8.17 -20.44
CA LEU A 131 -6.09 -6.91 -20.24
C LEU A 131 -7.18 -6.98 -19.17
N LEU A 132 -7.90 -8.11 -19.08
CA LEU A 132 -8.88 -8.32 -18.01
C LEU A 132 -8.23 -8.42 -16.64
N ASP A 133 -7.09 -9.12 -16.52
CA ASP A 133 -6.28 -9.15 -15.30
C ASP A 133 -5.77 -7.74 -14.89
N ALA A 134 -5.60 -6.87 -15.88
CA ALA A 134 -5.22 -5.47 -15.72
C ALA A 134 -6.42 -4.52 -15.52
N PHE A 135 -7.63 -5.03 -15.29
CA PHE A 135 -8.83 -4.21 -15.10
C PHE A 135 -9.12 -3.28 -16.31
N ARG A 136 -8.81 -3.74 -17.52
CA ARG A 136 -9.07 -3.04 -18.79
C ARG A 136 -10.15 -3.74 -19.61
N ASP A 137 -11.26 -4.07 -18.96
CA ASP A 137 -12.48 -4.56 -19.61
C ASP A 137 -13.01 -3.55 -20.64
N ASP A 138 -12.78 -2.26 -20.43
CA ASP A 138 -13.09 -1.18 -21.39
C ASP A 138 -12.38 -1.35 -22.75
N ILE A 139 -11.16 -1.90 -22.78
CA ILE A 139 -10.44 -2.19 -24.02
C ILE A 139 -10.99 -3.46 -24.67
N VAL A 140 -11.33 -4.47 -23.87
CA VAL A 140 -11.74 -5.79 -24.37
C VAL A 140 -13.18 -5.80 -24.87
N TYR A 141 -14.10 -5.21 -24.10
CA TYR A 141 -15.54 -5.22 -24.37
C TYR A 141 -16.05 -3.89 -24.93
N GLY A 142 -15.24 -2.82 -24.88
CA GLY A 142 -15.66 -1.46 -25.21
C GLY A 142 -16.29 -0.75 -24.02
N MET A 143 -16.25 0.58 -24.01
CA MET A 143 -16.90 1.37 -22.95
C MET A 143 -18.43 1.23 -23.02
N ASN A 144 -19.08 0.90 -21.91
CA ASN A 144 -20.52 1.03 -21.79
C ASN A 144 -20.88 2.53 -21.79
N GLU A 145 -21.69 2.98 -22.75
CA GLU A 145 -22.11 4.40 -22.92
C GLU A 145 -22.85 5.02 -21.70
N GLY A 146 -23.06 4.27 -20.61
CA GLY A 146 -23.78 4.70 -19.40
C GLY A 146 -22.92 5.23 -18.25
N GLU A 147 -21.60 5.06 -18.28
CA GLU A 147 -20.70 5.43 -17.16
C GLU A 147 -20.02 6.80 -17.34
N ALA A 148 -20.24 7.45 -18.48
CA ALA A 148 -19.84 8.84 -18.70
C ALA A 148 -20.88 9.80 -18.08
N ARG A 149 -21.05 9.78 -16.77
CA ARG A 149 -21.62 10.92 -16.04
C ARG A 149 -20.56 11.45 -15.09
N LEU A 150 -19.95 12.55 -15.52
CA LEU A 150 -19.24 13.48 -14.65
C LEU A 150 -20.31 14.40 -14.05
N ASP A 151 -20.70 14.14 -12.82
CA ASP A 151 -21.30 15.12 -11.91
C ASP A 151 -20.27 15.67 -10.91
#